data_AF-A0A357KNW3-F1
#
_entry.id   AF-A0A357KNW3-F1
#
_cell.length_a   1.000
_cell.length_b   1.000
_cell.length_c   1.000
_cell.angle_alpha   90.00
_cell.angle_beta   90.00
_cell.angle_gamma   90.00
#
_symmetry.space_group_name_H-M   'P 1'
#
loop_
_entity.id
_entity.type
_entity.pdbx_description
1 polymer ?
#
loop_
_entity_poly.entity_id
_entity_poly.type
_entity_poly.pdbx_seq_one_letter_code
_entity_poly.pdbx_strand_id
1 'polypeptide(L)'
;REMTRKSPDDAELLHSLARMLVKANRYEDAHSQYQKALKLQPENFDLLYSLALLEVELKTYDEAVTNLTKLAESSTHADDAHYYLGRVEEERQAYDIALSWYIKISSGERFMDAQTRVAGMLGKLGKMQEAHAHLARLRNSFADEASIVHLHMADGDLYRLNNEFKKAYEHYTIVLKTYPKNIDILYARAMIGEKLERIDWLERDLTAIIELEPKNATALNALGYTLADHSKNLPQAFKYIKRALSIRPDDAAILDSMGWVHFRMGNIEEAEKYLSKALSILEDPEIAGHLSEVLWLRGEHQKAIEIVNKALKASPEDNRLLKLQDRFVQ
;
A
#
# COMPACT_ATOMS: atom_id res chain seq x y z
N ARG A 1 45.98 18.54 25.45
CA ARG A 1 44.69 17.87 25.16
C ARG A 1 43.63 18.97 25.08
N GLU A 2 43.59 19.67 23.96
CA GLU A 2 42.53 20.65 23.67
C GLU A 2 41.28 19.86 23.28
N MET A 3 40.29 19.83 24.16
CA MET A 3 38.92 19.57 23.74
C MET A 3 38.46 20.83 23.00
N THR A 4 38.48 20.79 21.68
CA THR A 4 37.77 21.75 20.83
C THR A 4 36.31 21.76 21.26
N ARG A 5 35.89 22.83 21.93
CA ARG A 5 34.46 23.17 22.08
C ARG A 5 33.89 23.24 20.67
N LYS A 6 33.15 22.21 20.24
CA LYS A 6 32.38 22.27 19.00
C LYS A 6 31.39 23.43 19.13
N SER A 7 31.47 24.36 18.20
CA SER A 7 30.61 25.55 18.19
C SER A 7 29.14 25.12 18.06
N PRO A 8 28.17 25.83 18.66
CA PRO A 8 26.74 25.62 18.44
C PRO A 8 26.31 25.74 16.96
N ASP A 9 27.16 26.37 16.14
CA ASP A 9 27.01 26.60 14.70
C ASP A 9 27.88 25.64 13.87
N ASP A 10 27.87 24.35 14.22
CA ASP A 10 28.47 23.29 13.41
C ASP A 10 27.37 22.60 12.59
N ALA A 11 27.46 22.67 11.26
CA ALA A 11 26.47 22.12 10.34
C ALA A 11 26.29 20.59 10.52
N GLU A 12 27.36 19.84 10.86
CA GLU A 12 27.27 18.40 11.09
C GLU A 12 26.53 18.07 12.39
N LEU A 13 26.72 18.89 13.43
CA LEU A 13 25.98 18.75 14.68
C LEU A 13 24.50 19.09 14.49
N LEU A 14 24.20 20.16 13.76
CA LEU A 14 22.83 20.54 13.43
C LEU A 14 22.14 19.46 12.58
N HIS A 15 22.84 18.86 11.61
CA HIS A 15 22.35 17.71 10.84
C HIS A 15 22.02 16.52 11.73
N SER A 16 22.94 16.17 12.62
CA SER A 16 22.76 15.03 13.51
C SER A 16 21.62 15.25 14.50
N LEU A 17 21.50 16.46 15.03
CA LEU A 17 20.36 16.86 15.87
C LEU A 17 19.05 16.80 15.10
N ALA A 18 19.01 17.32 13.86
CA ALA A 18 17.82 17.25 13.01
C ALA A 18 17.37 15.81 12.79
N ARG A 19 18.30 14.89 12.47
CA ARG A 19 18.01 13.45 12.32
C ARG A 19 17.46 12.83 13.61
N MET A 20 17.98 13.22 14.78
CA MET A 20 17.45 12.75 16.06
C MET A 20 16.03 13.27 16.32
N LEU A 21 15.75 14.52 15.95
CA LEU A 21 14.43 15.13 16.08
C LEU A 21 13.40 14.47 15.16
N VAL A 22 13.77 14.13 13.92
CA VAL A 22 12.92 13.32 13.01
C VAL A 22 12.57 11.98 13.65
N LYS A 23 13.55 11.26 14.22
CA LYS A 23 13.30 9.97 14.91
C LYS A 23 12.41 10.11 16.15
N ALA A 24 12.36 11.30 16.75
CA ALA A 24 11.49 11.63 17.87
C ALA A 24 10.14 12.22 17.44
N ASN A 25 9.81 12.20 16.14
CA ASN A 25 8.61 12.80 15.54
C ASN A 25 8.46 14.31 15.82
N ARG A 26 9.57 15.02 16.05
CA ARG A 26 9.62 16.47 16.25
C ARG A 26 10.01 17.16 14.95
N TYR A 27 9.11 17.11 13.98
CA TYR A 27 9.41 17.44 12.59
C TYR A 27 9.69 18.93 12.36
N GLU A 28 8.95 19.82 13.01
CA GLU A 28 9.13 21.27 12.91
C GLU A 28 10.49 21.70 13.50
N ASP A 29 10.87 21.11 14.62
CA ASP A 29 12.18 21.36 15.24
C ASP A 29 13.31 20.83 14.35
N ALA A 30 13.13 19.65 13.75
CA ALA A 30 14.08 19.08 12.82
C ALA A 30 14.26 19.97 11.59
N HIS A 31 13.16 20.44 11.01
CA HIS A 31 13.13 21.38 9.89
C HIS A 31 13.93 22.64 10.20
N SER A 32 13.70 23.24 11.37
CA SER A 32 14.46 24.41 11.82
C SER A 32 15.98 24.14 11.92
N GLN A 33 16.39 22.97 12.42
CA GLN A 33 17.82 22.63 12.49
C GLN A 33 18.43 22.39 11.11
N TYR A 34 17.71 21.72 10.20
CA TYR A 34 18.15 21.55 8.82
C TYR A 34 18.33 22.90 8.10
N GLN A 35 17.39 23.82 8.26
CA GLN A 35 17.51 25.16 7.68
C GLN A 35 18.72 25.92 8.22
N LYS A 36 19.02 25.81 9.53
CA LYS A 36 20.23 26.41 10.11
C LYS A 36 21.50 25.76 9.56
N ALA A 37 21.53 24.43 9.46
CA ALA A 37 22.66 23.71 8.89
C ALA A 37 22.92 24.12 7.43
N LEU A 38 21.86 24.25 6.62
CA LEU A 38 21.95 24.65 5.23
C LEU A 38 22.36 26.13 5.07
N LYS A 39 21.99 27.03 6.00
CA LYS A 39 22.51 28.41 6.01
C LYS A 39 24.03 28.45 6.20
N LEU A 40 24.59 27.52 6.98
CA LEU A 40 26.03 27.41 7.19
C LEU A 40 26.74 26.75 6.00
N GLN A 41 26.08 25.80 5.32
CA GLN A 41 26.60 25.10 4.15
C GLN A 41 25.57 25.05 3.01
N PRO A 42 25.38 26.16 2.25
CA PRO A 42 24.29 26.28 1.27
C PRO A 42 24.36 25.31 0.08
N GLU A 43 25.53 24.75 -0.19
CA GLU A 43 25.80 23.80 -1.30
C GLU A 43 25.95 22.35 -0.81
N ASN A 44 25.63 22.07 0.46
CA ASN A 44 25.64 20.69 0.95
C ASN A 44 24.38 19.96 0.49
N PHE A 45 24.50 19.18 -0.57
CA PHE A 45 23.40 18.43 -1.17
C PHE A 45 22.86 17.30 -0.27
N ASP A 46 23.65 16.77 0.68
CA ASP A 46 23.16 15.77 1.64
C ASP A 46 22.21 16.39 2.69
N LEU A 47 22.52 17.62 3.12
CA LEU A 47 21.63 18.41 3.97
C LEU A 47 20.36 18.81 3.22
N LEU A 48 20.53 19.26 1.97
CA LEU A 48 19.40 19.63 1.12
C LEU A 48 18.48 18.44 0.85
N TYR A 49 19.05 17.26 0.57
CA TYR A 49 18.28 16.02 0.43
C TYR A 49 17.51 15.68 1.71
N SER A 50 18.18 15.70 2.86
CA SER A 50 17.53 15.40 4.14
C SER A 50 16.39 16.37 4.47
N LEU A 51 16.57 17.66 4.20
CA LEU A 51 15.54 18.69 4.37
C LEU A 51 14.37 18.48 3.41
N ALA A 52 14.66 18.28 2.12
CA ALA A 52 13.65 18.07 1.10
C ALA A 52 12.76 16.85 1.41
N LEU A 53 13.35 15.73 1.85
CA LEU A 53 12.56 14.55 2.24
C LEU A 53 11.64 14.82 3.44
N LEU A 54 12.11 15.60 4.41
CA LEU A 54 11.30 16.01 5.55
C LEU A 54 10.13 16.90 5.10
N GLU A 55 10.36 17.81 4.16
CA GLU A 55 9.32 18.69 3.62
C GLU A 55 8.27 17.92 2.80
N VAL A 56 8.68 16.88 2.07
CA VAL A 56 7.74 15.95 1.42
C VAL A 56 6.86 15.24 2.45
N GLU A 57 7.44 14.73 3.53
CA GLU A 57 6.69 14.06 4.61
C GLU A 57 5.72 15.02 5.32
N LEU A 58 6.16 16.26 5.56
CA LEU A 58 5.35 17.34 6.14
C LEU A 58 4.29 17.90 5.17
N LYS A 59 4.32 17.47 3.90
CA LYS A 59 3.45 18.00 2.83
C LYS A 59 3.58 19.50 2.59
N THR A 60 4.71 20.09 3.00
CA THR A 60 5.10 21.46 2.66
C THR A 60 5.67 21.47 1.25
N TYR A 61 4.78 21.23 0.29
CA TYR A 61 5.17 20.85 -1.06
C TYR A 61 5.85 21.99 -1.85
N ASP A 62 5.54 23.26 -1.56
CA ASP A 62 6.17 24.39 -2.25
C ASP A 62 7.64 24.52 -1.87
N GLU A 63 7.96 24.38 -0.58
CA GLU A 63 9.32 24.33 -0.07
C GLU A 63 10.05 23.09 -0.60
N ALA A 64 9.39 21.93 -0.56
CA ALA A 64 9.95 20.68 -1.06
C ALA A 64 10.34 20.79 -2.55
N VAL A 65 9.45 21.31 -3.41
CA VAL A 65 9.74 21.50 -4.85
C VAL A 65 10.92 22.44 -5.06
N THR A 66 10.99 23.53 -4.29
CA THR A 66 12.10 24.49 -4.37
C THR A 66 13.44 23.81 -4.05
N ASN A 67 13.50 23.10 -2.93
CA ASN A 67 14.71 22.44 -2.46
C ASN A 67 15.09 21.24 -3.35
N LEU A 68 14.12 20.45 -3.80
CA LEU A 68 14.35 19.34 -4.72
C LEU A 68 14.80 19.81 -6.10
N THR A 69 14.28 20.93 -6.61
CA THR A 69 14.73 21.50 -7.88
C THR A 69 16.21 21.88 -7.82
N LYS A 70 16.65 22.49 -6.70
CA LYS A 70 18.07 22.75 -6.47
C LYS A 70 18.86 21.45 -6.32
N LEU A 71 18.31 20.45 -5.63
CA LEU A 71 18.95 19.14 -5.47
C LEU A 71 19.14 18.40 -6.81
N ALA A 72 18.27 18.63 -7.79
CA ALA A 72 18.39 18.04 -9.12
C ALA A 72 19.66 18.48 -9.88
N GLU A 73 20.32 19.55 -9.45
CA GLU A 73 21.63 19.98 -9.96
C GLU A 73 22.80 19.14 -9.40
N SER A 74 22.55 18.32 -8.38
CA SER A 74 23.56 17.46 -7.75
C SER A 74 23.95 16.27 -8.62
N SER A 75 25.25 16.04 -8.77
CA SER A 75 25.76 14.83 -9.45
C SER A 75 25.43 13.51 -8.73
N THR A 76 25.16 13.54 -7.42
CA THR A 76 24.92 12.33 -6.61
C THR A 76 23.43 12.10 -6.30
N HIS A 77 22.62 13.16 -6.30
CA HIS A 77 21.22 13.12 -5.87
C HIS A 77 20.22 13.54 -6.94
N ALA A 78 20.65 13.71 -8.20
CA ALA A 78 19.77 14.12 -9.29
C ALA A 78 18.59 13.17 -9.49
N ASP A 79 18.82 11.86 -9.50
CA ASP A 79 17.75 10.87 -9.72
C ASP A 79 16.78 10.79 -8.54
N ASP A 80 17.28 10.89 -7.30
CA ASP A 80 16.43 11.03 -6.13
C ASP A 80 15.59 12.32 -6.20
N ALA A 81 16.21 13.45 -6.55
CA ALA A 81 15.50 14.72 -6.70
C ALA A 81 14.38 14.63 -7.74
N HIS A 82 14.67 14.08 -8.93
CA HIS A 82 13.67 13.82 -9.97
C HIS A 82 12.55 12.90 -9.46
N TYR A 83 12.90 11.86 -8.70
CA TYR A 83 11.92 10.91 -8.18
C TYR A 83 10.96 11.58 -7.20
N TYR A 84 11.49 12.34 -6.23
CA TYR A 84 10.67 13.03 -5.24
C TYR A 84 9.91 14.22 -5.83
N LEU A 85 10.44 14.94 -6.83
CA LEU A 85 9.68 15.93 -7.59
C LEU A 85 8.48 15.29 -8.29
N GLY A 86 8.71 14.15 -8.95
CA GLY A 86 7.61 13.37 -9.55
C GLY A 86 6.55 12.99 -8.53
N ARG A 87 6.97 12.54 -7.33
CA ARG A 87 6.04 12.14 -6.26
C ARG A 87 5.22 13.30 -5.71
N VAL A 88 5.86 14.45 -5.47
CA VAL A 88 5.14 15.64 -4.98
C VAL A 88 4.09 16.09 -5.98
N GLU A 89 4.44 16.12 -7.27
CA GLU A 89 3.50 16.52 -8.32
C GLU A 89 2.40 15.46 -8.57
N GLU A 90 2.71 14.18 -8.39
CA GLU A 90 1.72 13.09 -8.40
C GLU A 90 0.69 13.27 -7.27
N GLU A 91 1.12 13.57 -6.05
CA GLU A 91 0.24 13.86 -4.90
C GLU A 91 -0.61 15.12 -5.13
N ARG A 92 -0.07 16.11 -5.84
CA ARG A 92 -0.80 17.31 -6.30
C ARG A 92 -1.73 17.04 -7.48
N GLN A 93 -1.75 15.81 -8.00
CA GLN A 93 -2.50 15.40 -9.20
C GLN A 93 -2.07 16.13 -10.48
N ALA A 94 -0.89 16.76 -10.49
CA ALA A 94 -0.26 17.35 -11.65
C ALA A 94 0.49 16.27 -12.45
N TYR A 95 -0.27 15.31 -13.00
CA TYR A 95 0.28 14.07 -13.57
C TYR A 95 1.19 14.30 -14.78
N ASP A 96 0.98 15.36 -15.55
CA ASP A 96 1.84 15.78 -16.66
C ASP A 96 3.21 16.27 -16.18
N ILE A 97 3.24 17.06 -15.10
CA ILE A 97 4.48 17.52 -14.48
C ILE A 97 5.19 16.34 -13.81
N ALA A 98 4.47 15.48 -13.08
CA ALA A 98 5.02 14.28 -12.47
C ALA A 98 5.69 13.37 -13.51
N LEU A 99 5.01 13.13 -14.63
CA LEU A 99 5.55 12.37 -15.77
C LEU A 99 6.85 12.98 -16.29
N SER A 100 6.93 14.31 -16.43
CA SER A 100 8.13 15.00 -16.91
C SER A 100 9.36 14.80 -16.01
N TRP A 101 9.14 14.59 -14.71
CA TRP A 101 10.20 14.32 -13.76
C TRP A 101 10.62 12.85 -13.76
N TYR A 102 9.67 11.92 -13.70
CA TYR A 102 9.99 10.49 -13.69
C TYR A 102 10.72 10.03 -14.95
N ILE A 103 10.40 10.59 -16.13
CA ILE A 103 11.08 10.24 -17.40
C ILE A 103 12.58 10.59 -17.38
N LYS A 104 13.02 11.55 -16.56
CA LYS A 104 14.44 11.93 -16.48
C LYS A 104 15.31 10.84 -15.85
N ILE A 105 14.71 9.94 -15.07
CA ILE A 105 15.42 8.84 -14.40
C ILE A 105 15.58 7.70 -15.41
N SER A 106 16.80 7.51 -15.89
CA SER A 106 17.12 6.56 -16.96
C SER A 106 17.94 5.35 -16.52
N SER A 107 18.43 5.33 -15.27
CA SER A 107 19.21 4.23 -14.70
C SER A 107 19.22 4.29 -13.16
N GLY A 108 19.98 3.41 -12.51
CA GLY A 108 20.16 3.41 -11.06
C GLY A 108 19.03 2.74 -10.28
N GLU A 109 19.09 2.83 -8.95
CA GLU A 109 18.19 2.11 -8.04
C GLU A 109 16.73 2.57 -8.17
N ARG A 110 16.50 3.83 -8.51
CA ARG A 110 15.15 4.41 -8.70
C ARG A 110 14.53 4.11 -10.05
N PHE A 111 15.27 3.54 -10.99
CA PHE A 111 14.82 3.39 -12.38
C PHE A 111 13.53 2.60 -12.49
N MET A 112 13.47 1.40 -11.89
CA MET A 112 12.29 0.53 -12.00
C MET A 112 11.04 1.21 -11.44
N ASP A 113 11.14 1.76 -10.23
CA ASP A 113 10.05 2.48 -9.58
C ASP A 113 9.61 3.71 -10.38
N ALA A 114 10.55 4.48 -10.91
CA ALA A 114 10.24 5.66 -11.73
C ALA A 114 9.50 5.27 -13.02
N GLN A 115 9.96 4.23 -13.72
CA GLN A 115 9.35 3.82 -14.99
C GLN A 115 7.98 3.15 -14.81
N THR A 116 7.75 2.43 -13.71
CA THR A 116 6.38 1.95 -13.40
C THR A 116 5.44 3.11 -13.05
N ARG A 117 5.93 4.14 -12.37
CA ARG A 117 5.19 5.39 -12.16
C ARG A 117 4.93 6.16 -13.45
N VAL A 118 5.86 6.20 -14.41
CA VAL A 118 5.63 6.74 -15.76
C VAL A 118 4.39 6.10 -16.40
N ALA A 119 4.29 4.77 -16.36
CA ALA A 119 3.13 4.06 -16.89
C ALA A 119 1.84 4.41 -16.13
N GLY A 120 1.91 4.53 -14.80
CA GLY A 120 0.80 5.00 -13.97
C GLY A 120 0.32 6.41 -14.35
N MET A 121 1.24 7.35 -14.54
CA MET A 121 0.92 8.74 -14.93
C MET A 121 0.29 8.80 -16.32
N LEU A 122 0.82 8.03 -17.27
CA LEU A 122 0.20 7.88 -18.60
C LEU A 122 -1.24 7.35 -18.49
N GLY A 123 -1.50 6.37 -17.62
CA GLY A 123 -2.84 5.87 -17.33
C GLY A 123 -3.77 6.95 -16.78
N LYS A 124 -3.31 7.74 -15.79
CA LYS A 124 -4.08 8.86 -15.21
C LYS A 124 -4.39 9.98 -16.21
N LEU A 125 -3.51 10.18 -17.20
CA LEU A 125 -3.71 11.11 -18.31
C LEU A 125 -4.59 10.54 -19.44
N GLY A 126 -5.18 9.34 -19.27
CA GLY A 126 -6.01 8.69 -20.28
C GLY A 126 -5.23 8.05 -21.43
N LYS A 127 -3.89 8.03 -21.37
CA LYS A 127 -3.00 7.48 -22.38
C LYS A 127 -2.69 6.00 -22.14
N MET A 128 -3.74 5.21 -21.95
CA MET A 128 -3.61 3.81 -21.53
C MET A 128 -2.79 2.95 -22.51
N GLN A 129 -2.95 3.17 -23.81
CA GLN A 129 -2.20 2.44 -24.85
C GLN A 129 -0.69 2.75 -24.78
N GLU A 130 -0.33 4.00 -24.50
CA GLU A 130 1.07 4.41 -24.33
C GLU A 130 1.66 3.80 -23.05
N ALA A 131 0.87 3.72 -21.97
CA ALA A 131 1.28 3.10 -20.71
C ALA A 131 1.63 1.61 -20.88
N HIS A 132 0.74 0.83 -21.49
CA HIS A 132 1.00 -0.59 -21.78
C HIS A 132 2.19 -0.77 -22.72
N ALA A 133 2.31 0.06 -23.76
CA ALA A 133 3.43 0.00 -24.69
C ALA A 133 4.77 0.35 -24.01
N HIS A 134 4.76 1.28 -23.07
CA HIS A 134 5.92 1.63 -22.26
C HIS A 134 6.42 0.43 -21.43
N LEU A 135 5.52 -0.20 -20.66
CA LEU A 135 5.87 -1.38 -19.86
C LEU A 135 6.28 -2.57 -20.72
N ALA A 136 5.65 -2.77 -21.89
CA ALA A 136 6.03 -3.82 -22.82
C ALA A 136 7.45 -3.63 -23.38
N ARG A 137 7.84 -2.40 -23.73
CA ARG A 137 9.22 -2.11 -24.17
C ARG A 137 10.22 -2.35 -23.04
N LEU A 138 9.88 -1.92 -21.83
CA LEU A 138 10.74 -2.08 -20.66
C LEU A 138 10.95 -3.56 -20.31
N ARG A 139 9.91 -4.40 -20.43
CA ARG A 139 10.07 -5.85 -20.23
C ARG A 139 11.10 -6.47 -21.18
N ASN A 140 11.18 -5.99 -22.42
CA ASN A 140 12.13 -6.49 -23.41
C ASN A 140 13.59 -6.06 -23.13
N SER A 141 13.83 -5.12 -22.21
CA SER A 141 15.20 -4.73 -21.82
C SER A 141 15.74 -5.50 -20.62
N PHE A 142 14.92 -6.32 -19.95
CA PHE A 142 15.33 -7.16 -18.83
C PHE A 142 15.39 -8.64 -19.23
N ALA A 143 16.29 -9.38 -18.60
CA ALA A 143 16.47 -10.82 -18.83
C ALA A 143 16.09 -11.65 -17.59
N ASP A 144 16.08 -11.06 -16.40
CA ASP A 144 15.73 -11.75 -15.17
C ASP A 144 14.21 -11.82 -14.98
N GLU A 145 13.77 -12.96 -14.44
CA GLU A 145 12.34 -13.21 -14.20
C GLU A 145 11.73 -12.19 -13.24
N ALA A 146 12.44 -11.79 -12.19
CA ALA A 146 11.92 -10.90 -11.15
C ALA A 146 11.50 -9.53 -11.72
N SER A 147 12.35 -8.91 -12.52
CA SER A 147 12.06 -7.63 -13.18
C SER A 147 10.92 -7.77 -14.21
N ILE A 148 10.91 -8.85 -15.00
CA ILE A 148 9.86 -9.09 -15.98
C ILE A 148 8.50 -9.28 -15.30
N VAL A 149 8.45 -10.05 -14.21
CA VAL A 149 7.23 -10.28 -13.41
C VAL A 149 6.77 -8.98 -12.75
N HIS A 150 7.67 -8.20 -12.16
CA HIS A 150 7.34 -6.89 -11.58
C HIS A 150 6.66 -5.97 -12.61
N LEU A 151 7.18 -5.93 -13.84
CA LEU A 151 6.59 -5.14 -14.92
C LEU A 151 5.27 -5.71 -15.45
N HIS A 152 5.05 -7.02 -15.36
CA HIS A 152 3.74 -7.60 -15.67
C HIS A 152 2.71 -7.28 -14.58
N MET A 153 3.11 -7.25 -13.31
CA MET A 153 2.28 -6.82 -12.19
C MET A 153 1.84 -5.37 -12.36
N ALA A 154 2.78 -4.46 -12.65
CA ALA A 154 2.46 -3.05 -12.92
C ALA A 154 1.44 -2.89 -14.07
N ASP A 155 1.59 -3.68 -15.13
CA ASP A 155 0.72 -3.65 -16.31
C ASP A 155 -0.69 -4.18 -16.01
N GLY A 156 -0.78 -5.25 -15.23
CA GLY A 156 -2.07 -5.77 -14.75
C GLY A 156 -2.75 -4.83 -13.76
N ASP A 157 -1.99 -4.11 -12.93
CA ASP A 157 -2.51 -3.07 -12.04
C ASP A 157 -3.10 -1.88 -12.81
N LEU A 158 -2.52 -1.48 -13.95
CA LEU A 158 -3.14 -0.48 -14.83
C LEU A 158 -4.54 -0.88 -15.27
N TYR A 159 -4.71 -2.13 -15.73
CA TYR A 159 -6.04 -2.64 -16.08
C TYR A 159 -6.98 -2.64 -14.87
N ARG A 160 -6.50 -3.11 -13.71
CA ARG A 160 -7.29 -3.18 -12.48
C ARG A 160 -7.77 -1.81 -12.02
N LEU A 161 -6.89 -0.82 -11.99
CA LEU A 161 -7.20 0.55 -11.57
C LEU A 161 -8.18 1.25 -12.52
N ASN A 162 -8.23 0.83 -13.78
CA ASN A 162 -9.20 1.31 -14.76
C ASN A 162 -10.49 0.46 -14.81
N ASN A 163 -10.69 -0.44 -13.84
CA ASN A 163 -11.81 -1.40 -13.78
C ASN A 163 -11.90 -2.35 -15.00
N GLU A 164 -10.81 -2.52 -15.75
CA GLU A 164 -10.73 -3.42 -16.90
C GLU A 164 -10.38 -4.85 -16.45
N PHE A 165 -11.11 -5.37 -15.46
CA PHE A 165 -10.79 -6.63 -14.76
C PHE A 165 -10.64 -7.83 -15.71
N LYS A 166 -11.45 -7.91 -16.78
CA LYS A 166 -11.31 -8.99 -17.77
C LYS A 166 -9.95 -8.94 -18.48
N LYS A 167 -9.46 -7.75 -18.85
CA LYS A 167 -8.14 -7.59 -19.48
C LYS A 167 -7.01 -7.91 -18.50
N ALA A 168 -7.14 -7.50 -17.24
CA ALA A 168 -6.19 -7.87 -16.19
C ALA A 168 -6.09 -9.40 -16.04
N TYR A 169 -7.22 -10.10 -16.02
CA TYR A 169 -7.26 -11.56 -15.95
C TYR A 169 -6.61 -12.23 -17.17
N GLU A 170 -6.92 -11.76 -18.37
CA GLU A 170 -6.34 -12.26 -19.63
C GLU A 170 -4.82 -12.04 -19.66
N HIS A 171 -4.35 -10.86 -19.25
CA HIS A 171 -2.94 -10.52 -19.14
C HIS A 171 -2.21 -11.47 -18.19
N TYR A 172 -2.66 -11.60 -16.94
CA TYR A 172 -2.04 -12.53 -15.99
C TYR A 172 -2.11 -13.98 -16.44
N THR A 173 -3.16 -14.37 -17.18
CA THR A 173 -3.26 -15.70 -17.76
C THR A 173 -2.20 -15.96 -18.83
N ILE A 174 -1.84 -14.96 -19.64
CA ILE A 174 -0.74 -15.06 -20.59
C ILE A 174 0.59 -15.21 -19.84
N VAL A 175 0.81 -14.40 -18.80
CA VAL A 175 2.05 -14.44 -17.99
C VAL A 175 2.26 -15.80 -17.33
N LEU A 176 1.19 -16.39 -16.79
CA LEU A 176 1.24 -17.72 -16.15
C LEU A 176 1.45 -18.88 -17.12
N LYS A 177 1.39 -18.67 -18.44
CA LYS A 177 1.87 -19.70 -19.40
C LYS A 177 3.38 -19.84 -19.35
N THR A 178 4.09 -18.73 -19.12
CA THR A 178 5.55 -18.69 -19.02
C THR A 178 6.02 -18.97 -17.59
N TYR A 179 5.32 -18.41 -16.60
CA TYR A 179 5.68 -18.51 -15.17
C TYR A 179 4.56 -19.18 -14.35
N PRO A 180 4.21 -20.45 -14.62
CA PRO A 180 3.00 -21.09 -14.07
C PRO A 180 2.96 -21.25 -12.55
N LYS A 181 4.09 -21.10 -11.88
CA LYS A 181 4.23 -21.24 -10.42
C LYS A 181 4.56 -19.91 -9.73
N ASN A 182 4.51 -18.80 -10.46
CA ASN A 182 4.79 -17.50 -9.86
C ASN A 182 3.62 -17.10 -8.93
N ILE A 183 3.91 -17.00 -7.64
CA ILE A 183 2.92 -16.82 -6.58
C ILE A 183 2.27 -15.44 -6.66
N ASP A 184 3.05 -14.40 -6.96
CA ASP A 184 2.55 -13.03 -7.04
C ASP A 184 1.53 -12.88 -8.17
N ILE A 185 1.82 -13.45 -9.34
CA ILE A 185 0.90 -13.41 -10.49
C ILE A 185 -0.34 -14.28 -10.24
N LEU A 186 -0.20 -15.46 -9.63
CA LEU A 186 -1.33 -16.28 -9.21
C LEU A 186 -2.24 -15.51 -8.25
N TYR A 187 -1.65 -14.85 -7.24
CA TYR A 187 -2.40 -14.09 -6.26
C TYR A 187 -3.10 -12.89 -6.90
N ALA A 188 -2.39 -12.13 -7.73
CA ALA A 188 -2.95 -11.00 -8.46
C ALA A 188 -4.15 -11.43 -9.33
N ARG A 189 -4.02 -12.53 -10.08
CA ARG A 189 -5.13 -13.05 -10.91
C ARG A 189 -6.29 -13.55 -10.06
N ALA A 190 -6.03 -14.16 -8.90
CA ALA A 190 -7.07 -14.58 -7.96
C ALA A 190 -7.92 -13.38 -7.47
N MET A 191 -7.27 -12.27 -7.12
CA MET A 191 -7.96 -11.05 -6.68
C MET A 191 -8.78 -10.40 -7.82
N ILE A 192 -8.33 -10.53 -9.08
CA ILE A 192 -9.17 -10.15 -10.23
C ILE A 192 -10.40 -11.06 -10.34
N GLY A 193 -10.27 -12.35 -10.03
CA GLY A 193 -11.39 -13.29 -9.95
C GLY A 193 -12.48 -12.83 -8.98
N GLU A 194 -12.10 -12.35 -7.79
CA GLU A 194 -13.04 -11.75 -6.82
C GLU A 194 -13.79 -10.56 -7.43
N LYS A 195 -13.09 -9.61 -8.07
CA LYS A 195 -13.72 -8.44 -8.71
C LYS A 195 -14.67 -8.78 -9.86
N LEU A 196 -14.49 -9.95 -10.46
CA LEU A 196 -15.38 -10.50 -11.50
C LEU A 196 -16.47 -11.43 -10.95
N GLU A 197 -16.56 -11.60 -9.63
CA GLU A 197 -17.43 -12.56 -8.95
C GLU A 197 -17.20 -14.02 -9.42
N ARG A 198 -16.00 -14.30 -9.94
CA ARG A 198 -15.54 -15.62 -10.38
C ARG A 198 -14.76 -16.31 -9.27
N ILE A 199 -15.50 -16.71 -8.24
CA ILE A 199 -14.95 -17.38 -7.06
C ILE A 199 -14.23 -18.68 -7.43
N ASP A 200 -14.69 -19.39 -8.46
CA ASP A 200 -14.03 -20.58 -8.99
C ASP A 200 -12.60 -20.31 -9.50
N TRP A 201 -12.34 -19.13 -10.08
CA TRP A 201 -11.02 -18.74 -10.54
C TRP A 201 -10.10 -18.38 -9.36
N LEU A 202 -10.63 -17.63 -8.40
CA LEU A 202 -9.92 -17.29 -7.16
C LEU A 202 -9.53 -18.57 -6.40
N GLU A 203 -10.48 -19.48 -6.17
CA GLU A 203 -10.22 -20.71 -5.42
C GLU A 203 -9.13 -21.55 -6.09
N ARG A 204 -9.18 -21.70 -7.42
CA ARG A 204 -8.16 -22.43 -8.17
C ARG A 204 -6.77 -21.83 -7.97
N ASP A 205 -6.64 -20.51 -8.13
CA ASP A 205 -5.33 -19.85 -8.08
C ASP A 205 -4.78 -19.81 -6.64
N LEU A 206 -5.62 -19.53 -5.63
CA LEU A 206 -5.19 -19.58 -4.22
C LEU A 206 -4.86 -20.99 -3.76
N THR A 207 -5.59 -22.01 -4.24
CA THR A 207 -5.25 -23.42 -3.96
C THR A 207 -3.89 -23.76 -4.53
N ALA A 208 -3.59 -23.34 -5.77
CA ALA A 208 -2.26 -23.53 -6.37
C ALA A 208 -1.16 -22.88 -5.53
N ILE A 209 -1.39 -21.67 -4.98
CA ILE A 209 -0.43 -21.03 -4.07
C ILE A 209 -0.24 -21.85 -2.80
N ILE A 210 -1.31 -22.35 -2.19
CA ILE A 210 -1.24 -23.15 -0.96
C ILE A 210 -0.54 -24.50 -1.19
N GLU A 211 -0.67 -25.07 -2.40
CA GLU A 211 0.07 -26.27 -2.79
C GLU A 211 1.58 -26.00 -2.95
N LEU A 212 1.94 -24.86 -3.52
CA LEU A 212 3.34 -24.42 -3.67
C LEU A 212 3.95 -24.01 -2.33
N GLU A 213 3.20 -23.28 -1.51
CA GLU A 213 3.58 -22.77 -0.20
C GLU A 213 2.51 -23.07 0.86
N PRO A 214 2.57 -24.24 1.51
CA PRO A 214 1.57 -24.65 2.51
C PRO A 214 1.48 -23.76 3.76
N LYS A 215 2.44 -22.84 3.93
CA LYS A 215 2.51 -21.86 5.03
C LYS A 215 2.32 -20.42 4.54
N ASN A 216 1.80 -20.20 3.34
CA ASN A 216 1.46 -18.86 2.88
C ASN A 216 0.19 -18.38 3.60
N ALA A 217 0.37 -17.67 4.72
CA ALA A 217 -0.74 -17.21 5.56
C ALA A 217 -1.68 -16.27 4.81
N THR A 218 -1.17 -15.47 3.86
CA THR A 218 -1.98 -14.56 3.05
C THR A 218 -2.94 -15.34 2.15
N ALA A 219 -2.46 -16.32 1.39
CA ALA A 219 -3.31 -17.15 0.53
C ALA A 219 -4.29 -18.03 1.33
N LEU A 220 -3.84 -18.60 2.45
CA LEU A 220 -4.71 -19.33 3.38
C LEU A 220 -5.84 -18.45 3.91
N ASN A 221 -5.52 -17.22 4.33
CA ASN A 221 -6.52 -16.29 4.84
C ASN A 221 -7.50 -15.86 3.75
N ALA A 222 -7.00 -15.43 2.59
CA ALA A 222 -7.84 -15.00 1.46
C ALA A 222 -8.81 -16.12 1.04
N LEU A 223 -8.32 -17.35 0.85
CA LEU A 223 -9.18 -18.48 0.48
C LEU A 223 -10.20 -18.80 1.58
N GLY A 224 -9.75 -18.79 2.83
CA GLY A 224 -10.61 -19.04 3.98
C GLY A 224 -11.72 -18.00 4.12
N TYR A 225 -11.38 -16.72 4.02
CA TYR A 225 -12.34 -15.61 4.06
C TYR A 225 -13.32 -15.68 2.90
N THR A 226 -12.86 -15.86 1.66
CA THR A 226 -13.74 -15.97 0.49
C THR A 226 -14.72 -17.14 0.64
N LEU A 227 -14.26 -18.29 1.17
CA LEU A 227 -15.13 -19.42 1.46
C LEU A 227 -16.12 -19.12 2.58
N ALA A 228 -15.74 -18.36 3.61
CA ALA A 228 -16.65 -17.96 4.68
C ALA A 228 -17.73 -17.00 4.14
N ASP A 229 -17.33 -16.09 3.25
CA ASP A 229 -18.19 -15.01 2.79
C ASP A 229 -19.17 -15.46 1.70
N HIS A 230 -18.63 -16.06 0.62
CA HIS A 230 -19.38 -16.41 -0.58
C HIS A 230 -19.86 -17.87 -0.62
N SER A 231 -19.20 -18.77 0.11
CA SER A 231 -19.55 -20.19 0.12
C SER A 231 -20.29 -20.58 1.41
N LYS A 232 -21.02 -21.70 1.38
CA LYS A 232 -21.57 -22.32 2.59
C LYS A 232 -20.59 -23.28 3.28
N ASN A 233 -19.36 -23.43 2.76
CA ASN A 233 -18.37 -24.37 3.31
C ASN A 233 -17.57 -23.76 4.48
N LEU A 234 -18.29 -23.34 5.51
CA LEU A 234 -17.71 -22.75 6.72
C LEU A 234 -16.68 -23.66 7.40
N PRO A 235 -16.86 -25.00 7.50
CA PRO A 235 -15.86 -25.86 8.12
C PRO A 235 -14.50 -25.82 7.43
N GLN A 236 -14.48 -25.73 6.09
CA GLN A 236 -13.24 -25.63 5.34
C GLN A 236 -12.63 -24.23 5.46
N ALA A 237 -13.45 -23.18 5.38
CA ALA A 237 -13.03 -21.80 5.62
C ALA A 237 -12.27 -21.68 6.96
N PHE A 238 -12.88 -22.17 8.04
CA PHE A 238 -12.28 -22.15 9.37
C PHE A 238 -10.94 -22.90 9.43
N LYS A 239 -10.79 -24.05 8.74
CA LYS A 239 -9.51 -24.77 8.69
C LYS A 239 -8.40 -23.95 8.05
N TYR A 240 -8.69 -23.24 6.96
CA TYR A 240 -7.70 -22.38 6.30
C TYR A 240 -7.34 -21.18 7.16
N ILE A 241 -8.32 -20.47 7.70
CA ILE A 241 -8.10 -19.28 8.55
C ILE A 241 -7.36 -19.68 9.83
N LYS A 242 -7.70 -20.83 10.45
CA LYS A 242 -6.98 -21.34 11.62
C LYS A 242 -5.51 -21.61 11.33
N ARG A 243 -5.18 -22.15 10.16
CA ARG A 243 -3.79 -22.33 9.74
C ARG A 243 -3.11 -20.98 9.53
N ALA A 244 -3.77 -20.03 8.86
CA ALA A 244 -3.24 -18.67 8.67
C ALA A 244 -2.93 -18.01 10.03
N LEU A 245 -3.87 -18.10 10.98
CA LEU A 245 -3.74 -17.53 12.32
C LEU A 245 -2.60 -18.19 13.12
N SER A 246 -2.39 -19.50 12.97
CA SER A 246 -1.24 -20.17 13.61
C SER A 246 0.12 -19.70 13.09
N ILE A 247 0.17 -19.16 11.87
CA ILE A 247 1.40 -18.66 11.24
C ILE A 247 1.61 -17.18 11.61
N ARG A 248 0.54 -16.37 11.62
CA ARG A 248 0.56 -14.96 12.01
C ARG A 248 -0.58 -14.66 13.01
N PRO A 249 -0.36 -14.85 14.33
CA PRO A 249 -1.42 -14.78 15.35
C PRO A 249 -1.90 -13.35 15.70
N ASP A 250 -1.13 -12.34 15.33
CA ASP A 250 -1.39 -10.92 15.62
C ASP A 250 -1.64 -10.09 14.35
N ASP A 251 -1.88 -10.76 13.23
CA ASP A 251 -2.27 -10.10 11.97
C ASP A 251 -3.77 -9.74 12.02
N ALA A 252 -4.06 -8.44 11.93
CA ALA A 252 -5.43 -7.92 12.08
C ALA A 252 -6.40 -8.48 11.04
N ALA A 253 -5.97 -8.65 9.78
CA ALA A 253 -6.83 -9.17 8.72
C ALA A 253 -7.19 -10.65 8.93
N ILE A 254 -6.27 -11.43 9.50
CA ILE A 254 -6.51 -12.84 9.84
C ILE A 254 -7.41 -12.97 11.07
N LEU A 255 -7.21 -12.11 12.07
CA LEU A 255 -8.09 -12.03 13.23
C LEU A 255 -9.52 -11.62 12.81
N ASP A 256 -9.64 -10.66 11.91
CA ASP A 256 -10.93 -10.26 11.33
C ASP A 256 -11.61 -11.43 10.61
N SER A 257 -10.89 -12.10 9.70
CA SER A 257 -11.39 -13.29 9.00
C SER A 257 -11.81 -14.41 9.96
N MET A 258 -11.06 -14.61 11.05
CA MET A 258 -11.40 -15.59 12.10
C MET A 258 -12.70 -15.20 12.81
N GLY A 259 -12.84 -13.92 13.17
CA GLY A 259 -14.06 -13.40 13.75
C GLY A 259 -15.26 -13.57 12.82
N TRP A 260 -15.09 -13.24 11.54
CA TRP A 260 -16.12 -13.37 10.51
C TRP A 260 -16.58 -14.82 10.34
N VAL A 261 -15.66 -15.78 10.22
CA VAL A 261 -16.06 -17.19 10.08
C VAL A 261 -16.78 -17.71 11.34
N HIS A 262 -16.38 -17.28 12.54
CA HIS A 262 -17.09 -17.60 13.78
C HIS A 262 -18.52 -17.03 13.78
N PHE A 263 -18.69 -15.78 13.37
CA PHE A 263 -20.00 -15.14 13.24
C PHE A 263 -20.90 -15.92 12.28
N ARG A 264 -20.37 -16.26 11.10
CA ARG A 264 -21.08 -17.05 10.08
C ARG A 264 -21.46 -18.46 10.54
N MET A 265 -20.70 -19.03 11.48
CA MET A 265 -21.02 -20.29 12.16
C MET A 265 -22.01 -20.16 13.32
N GLY A 266 -22.40 -18.94 13.71
CA GLY A 266 -23.27 -18.67 14.86
C GLY A 266 -22.54 -18.60 16.21
N ASN A 267 -21.21 -18.59 16.21
CA ASN A 267 -20.38 -18.51 17.43
C ASN A 267 -20.13 -17.03 17.78
N ILE A 268 -21.18 -16.34 18.25
CA ILE A 268 -21.20 -14.88 18.41
C ILE A 268 -20.13 -14.37 19.40
N GLU A 269 -19.92 -15.06 20.52
CA GLU A 269 -18.95 -14.64 21.55
C GLU A 269 -17.51 -14.71 21.06
N GLU A 270 -17.14 -15.77 20.34
CA GLU A 270 -15.81 -15.89 19.75
C GLU A 270 -15.62 -14.88 18.61
N ALA A 271 -16.66 -14.63 17.81
CA ALA A 271 -16.63 -13.61 16.76
C ALA A 271 -16.27 -12.24 17.33
N GLU A 272 -17.00 -11.79 18.36
CA GLU A 272 -16.77 -10.50 19.02
C GLU A 272 -15.34 -10.39 19.55
N LYS A 273 -14.84 -11.45 20.20
CA LYS A 273 -13.48 -11.48 20.76
C LYS A 273 -12.41 -11.26 19.69
N TYR A 274 -12.49 -11.99 18.57
CA TYR A 274 -11.52 -11.87 17.49
C TYR A 274 -11.62 -10.51 16.78
N LEU A 275 -12.83 -10.05 16.46
CA LEU A 275 -13.06 -8.77 15.79
C LEU A 275 -12.66 -7.58 16.66
N SER A 276 -12.92 -7.63 17.96
CA SER A 276 -12.48 -6.59 18.90
C SER A 276 -10.96 -6.52 18.98
N LYS A 277 -10.27 -7.68 19.00
CA LYS A 277 -8.81 -7.72 18.95
C LYS A 277 -8.30 -7.16 17.61
N ALA A 278 -8.89 -7.55 16.49
CA ALA A 278 -8.53 -7.08 15.16
C ALA A 278 -8.64 -5.54 15.07
N LEU A 279 -9.78 -4.97 15.49
CA LEU A 279 -10.03 -3.53 15.46
C LEU A 279 -9.08 -2.74 16.39
N SER A 280 -8.65 -3.36 17.50
CA SER A 280 -7.67 -2.73 18.40
C SER A 280 -6.25 -2.65 17.82
N ILE A 281 -5.94 -3.51 16.85
CA ILE A 281 -4.64 -3.53 16.15
C ILE A 281 -4.68 -2.60 14.94
N LEU A 282 -5.78 -2.64 14.19
CA LEU A 282 -5.98 -1.86 12.98
C LEU A 282 -7.40 -1.29 12.98
N GLU A 283 -7.51 0.04 13.05
CA GLU A 283 -8.79 0.74 12.89
C GLU A 283 -9.21 0.76 11.42
N ASP A 284 -9.76 -0.36 10.94
CA ASP A 284 -10.20 -0.54 9.56
C ASP A 284 -11.74 -0.53 9.42
N PRO A 285 -12.31 0.13 8.39
CA PRO A 285 -13.76 0.18 8.16
C PRO A 285 -14.45 -1.17 8.00
N GLU A 286 -13.81 -2.16 7.39
CA GLU A 286 -14.37 -3.51 7.21
C GLU A 286 -14.49 -4.23 8.55
N ILE A 287 -13.41 -4.22 9.33
CA ILE A 287 -13.38 -4.82 10.68
C ILE A 287 -14.43 -4.16 11.58
N ALA A 288 -14.54 -2.83 11.52
CA ALA A 288 -15.55 -2.08 12.24
C ALA A 288 -16.97 -2.49 11.82
N GLY A 289 -17.21 -2.70 10.52
CA GLY A 289 -18.47 -3.23 9.99
C GLY A 289 -18.81 -4.60 10.56
N HIS A 290 -17.90 -5.57 10.43
CA HIS A 290 -18.09 -6.93 10.95
C HIS A 290 -18.38 -6.94 12.46
N LEU A 291 -17.60 -6.20 13.26
CA LEU A 291 -17.83 -6.12 14.71
C LEU A 291 -19.19 -5.52 15.03
N SER A 292 -19.59 -4.51 14.28
CA SER A 292 -20.89 -3.85 14.46
C SER A 292 -22.05 -4.79 14.16
N GLU A 293 -21.93 -5.66 13.14
CA GLU A 293 -22.93 -6.70 12.86
C GLU A 293 -23.06 -7.72 14.00
N VAL A 294 -21.93 -8.15 14.56
CA VAL A 294 -21.89 -9.06 15.72
C VAL A 294 -22.57 -8.44 16.94
N LEU A 295 -22.21 -7.20 17.28
CA LEU A 295 -22.79 -6.48 18.41
C LEU A 295 -24.28 -6.21 18.22
N TRP A 296 -24.71 -5.95 16.99
CA TRP A 296 -26.12 -5.78 16.66
C TRP A 296 -26.91 -7.05 16.96
N LEU A 297 -26.48 -8.22 16.46
CA LEU A 297 -27.16 -9.49 16.73
C LEU A 297 -27.18 -9.86 18.22
N ARG A 298 -26.18 -9.41 18.99
CA ARG A 298 -26.10 -9.62 20.44
C ARG A 298 -27.03 -8.70 21.24
N GLY A 299 -27.69 -7.73 20.59
CA GLY A 299 -28.55 -6.74 21.24
C GLY A 299 -27.81 -5.50 21.75
N GLU A 300 -26.51 -5.38 21.49
CA GLU A 300 -25.68 -4.23 21.88
C GLU A 300 -25.75 -3.11 20.83
N HIS A 301 -26.97 -2.76 20.41
CA HIS A 301 -27.25 -1.87 19.27
C HIS A 301 -26.56 -0.51 19.39
N GLN A 302 -26.55 0.08 20.58
CA GLN A 302 -25.93 1.39 20.81
C GLN A 302 -24.42 1.37 20.52
N LYS A 303 -23.73 0.32 20.95
CA LYS A 303 -22.29 0.15 20.68
C LYS A 303 -22.03 -0.09 19.20
N ALA A 304 -22.86 -0.89 18.54
CA ALA A 304 -22.75 -1.11 17.09
C ALA A 304 -22.85 0.20 16.31
N ILE A 305 -23.82 1.06 16.64
CA ILE A 305 -23.98 2.38 16.01
C ILE A 305 -22.78 3.29 16.29
N GLU A 306 -22.25 3.28 17.52
CA GLU A 306 -21.07 4.07 17.88
C GLU A 306 -19.83 3.67 17.08
N ILE A 307 -19.60 2.37 16.90
CA ILE A 307 -18.48 1.85 16.10
C ILE A 307 -18.62 2.26 14.64
N VAL A 308 -19.79 2.05 14.02
CA VAL A 308 -20.05 2.47 12.63
C VAL A 308 -19.84 3.97 12.46
N ASN A 309 -20.38 4.79 13.37
CA ASN A 309 -20.23 6.24 13.31
C ASN A 309 -18.77 6.70 13.48
N LYS A 310 -18.00 6.04 14.36
CA LYS A 310 -16.57 6.32 14.50
C LYS A 310 -15.83 5.99 13.21
N ALA A 311 -16.09 4.82 12.62
CA ALA A 311 -15.44 4.38 11.39
C ALA A 311 -15.81 5.28 10.19
N LEU A 312 -17.08 5.70 10.06
CA LEU A 312 -17.53 6.64 9.02
C LEU A 312 -16.92 8.04 9.16
N LYS A 313 -16.53 8.49 10.36
CA LYS A 313 -15.77 9.75 10.50
C LYS A 313 -14.40 9.66 9.84
N ALA A 314 -13.75 8.50 9.91
CA ALA A 314 -12.46 8.24 9.28
C ALA A 314 -12.59 7.87 7.79
N SER A 315 -13.70 7.24 7.40
CA SER A 315 -13.96 6.80 6.02
C SER A 315 -15.40 7.15 5.60
N PRO A 316 -15.68 8.43 5.30
CA PRO A 316 -17.04 8.91 5.06
C PRO A 316 -17.74 8.30 3.84
N GLU A 317 -16.96 7.77 2.90
CA GLU A 317 -17.45 7.21 1.63
C GLU A 317 -17.49 5.67 1.62
N ASP A 318 -17.25 4.99 2.75
CA ASP A 318 -17.34 3.53 2.80
C ASP A 318 -18.80 3.07 2.64
N ASN A 319 -19.10 2.56 1.44
CA ASN A 319 -20.43 2.09 1.06
C ASN A 319 -20.97 0.94 1.94
N ARG A 320 -20.12 0.11 2.55
CA ARG A 320 -20.56 -1.00 3.40
C ARG A 320 -21.06 -0.44 4.73
N LEU A 321 -20.30 0.48 5.31
CA LEU A 321 -20.68 1.15 6.55
C LEU A 321 -21.91 2.04 6.39
N LEU A 322 -22.05 2.76 5.27
CA LEU A 322 -23.25 3.56 4.98
C LEU A 322 -24.51 2.68 4.93
N LYS A 323 -24.45 1.54 4.20
CA LYS A 323 -25.56 0.57 4.17
C LYS A 323 -25.86 -0.02 5.55
N LEU A 324 -24.83 -0.25 6.35
CA LEU A 324 -24.99 -0.79 7.70
C LEU A 324 -25.65 0.23 8.64
N GLN A 325 -25.25 1.50 8.55
CA GLN A 325 -25.85 2.61 9.28
C GLN A 325 -27.34 2.75 8.95
N ASP A 326 -27.70 2.74 7.65
CA ASP A 326 -29.09 2.81 7.20
C ASP A 326 -29.93 1.66 7.78
N ARG A 327 -29.37 0.44 7.80
CA ARG A 327 -30.05 -0.75 8.34
C ARG A 327 -30.27 -0.68 9.85
N PHE A 328 -29.36 -0.04 10.60
CA PHE A 328 -29.47 0.09 12.06
C PHE A 328 -30.49 1.14 12.51
N VAL A 329 -30.96 1.99 11.61
CA VAL A 329 -31.91 3.08 11.92
C VAL A 329 -33.36 2.71 11.52
N GLN A 330 -33.56 1.62 10.77
CA GLN A 330 -34.87 1.11 10.34
C GLN A 330 -35.51 0.19 11.38
#